data_AF-A0A941MAU3-F1
#
_entry.id   AF-A0A941MAU3-F1
#
_cell.length_a   1.000
_cell.length_b   1.000
_cell.length_c   1.000
_cell.angle_alpha   90.00
_cell.angle_beta   90.00
_cell.angle_gamma   90.00
#
_symmetry.space_group_name_H-M   'P 1'
#
loop_
_entity.id
_entity.type
_entity.pdbx_description
1 polymer ?
#
loop_
_entity_poly.entity_id
_entity_poly.type
_entity_poly.pdbx_seq_one_letter_code
_entity_poly.pdbx_strand_id
1 'polypeptide(L)'
;MTRSPARYSRAGLVGIAVCMLAWPAAAHDSAPAPPTAVSTAVVRQIGLSNKDCDPGKAAFSDDGKFLALNVDCGETRAGRRVWIVDLAANTATPATPPLGGSDPNSEYIIEDGTNVLWSGGTVYVDTSMETHGARRGDPTYWDERFFSAKPGQAPQTLRHLPPAIAARLEHPLGHFPIEDTFAEAGNDFVVDGTFRIGKHLVWISNDQNDNVILRTRVGKGPVRELSRGYWELATLLLDPHLLIYPSRNGIIVYDLDAGQPTRITVTHADARPVAWLATSRKLAYTSTRGCDGKQQPGERSLCIINLP
;
A
#
# COMPACT_ATOMS: atom_id res chain seq x y z
N MET A 1 -57.72 -48.19 -54.85
CA MET A 1 -56.61 -49.08 -55.27
C MET A 1 -55.51 -48.17 -55.82
N THR A 2 -54.23 -48.20 -55.52
CA THR A 2 -53.36 -48.99 -54.64
C THR A 2 -52.00 -48.28 -54.65
N ARG A 3 -51.36 -48.19 -53.48
CA ARG A 3 -49.89 -48.20 -53.22
C ARG A 3 -48.96 -47.16 -53.86
N SER A 4 -48.36 -46.35 -52.99
CA SER A 4 -46.94 -45.92 -53.04
C SER A 4 -46.01 -47.13 -52.82
N PRO A 5 -44.67 -47.13 -53.13
CA PRO A 5 -43.73 -46.08 -52.70
C PRO A 5 -42.50 -45.73 -53.59
N ALA A 6 -42.00 -44.51 -53.36
CA ALA A 6 -40.60 -44.03 -53.18
C ALA A 6 -39.43 -44.46 -54.09
N ARG A 7 -38.61 -43.49 -54.58
CA ARG A 7 -37.34 -43.02 -53.93
C ARG A 7 -36.46 -42.11 -54.84
N TYR A 8 -35.96 -41.02 -54.21
CA TYR A 8 -34.68 -40.27 -54.39
C TYR A 8 -34.23 -39.78 -55.78
N SER A 9 -34.03 -38.46 -55.97
CA SER A 9 -32.79 -37.72 -55.62
C SER A 9 -32.79 -36.25 -56.11
N ARG A 10 -31.89 -35.47 -55.50
CA ARG A 10 -31.81 -34.01 -55.33
C ARG A 10 -31.41 -33.17 -56.56
N ALA A 11 -31.93 -31.94 -56.64
CA ALA A 11 -31.23 -30.67 -56.93
C ALA A 11 -32.29 -29.53 -56.86
N GLY A 12 -32.11 -28.34 -56.28
CA GLY A 12 -31.02 -27.71 -55.55
C GLY A 12 -31.60 -26.49 -54.83
N LEU A 13 -30.89 -25.97 -53.83
CA LEU A 13 -31.24 -24.72 -53.17
C LEU A 13 -29.95 -23.96 -52.87
N VAL A 14 -29.85 -22.78 -53.49
CA VAL A 14 -28.81 -21.78 -53.30
C VAL A 14 -29.00 -21.19 -51.90
N GLY A 15 -28.04 -21.44 -51.01
CA GLY A 15 -27.98 -20.84 -49.68
C GLY A 15 -27.09 -19.60 -49.71
N ILE A 16 -27.69 -18.44 -49.45
CA ILE A 16 -27.00 -17.16 -49.22
C ILE A 16 -26.21 -17.29 -47.92
N ALA A 17 -24.88 -17.19 -48.00
CA ALA A 17 -24.00 -17.13 -46.84
C ALA A 17 -24.13 -15.76 -46.17
N VAL A 18 -24.75 -15.73 -44.99
CA VAL A 18 -24.66 -14.61 -44.05
C VAL A 18 -23.28 -14.69 -43.42
N CYS A 19 -22.34 -13.85 -43.88
CA CYS A 19 -21.11 -13.59 -43.15
C CYS A 19 -21.46 -12.89 -41.84
N MET A 20 -21.55 -13.66 -40.75
CA MET A 20 -21.43 -13.11 -39.40
C MET A 20 -19.99 -12.60 -39.27
N LEU A 21 -19.81 -11.29 -39.41
CA LEU A 21 -18.61 -10.61 -38.95
C LEU A 21 -18.54 -10.82 -37.44
N ALA A 22 -17.75 -11.80 -37.02
CA ALA A 22 -17.39 -11.97 -35.62
C ALA A 22 -16.68 -10.68 -35.19
N TRP A 23 -17.35 -9.91 -34.33
CA TRP A 23 -16.66 -8.87 -33.58
C TRP A 23 -15.45 -9.51 -32.88
N PRO A 24 -14.26 -8.90 -32.95
CA PRO A 24 -13.17 -9.33 -32.09
C PRO A 24 -13.66 -9.18 -30.66
N ALA A 25 -13.78 -10.32 -29.97
CA ALA A 25 -13.99 -10.33 -28.54
C ALA A 25 -12.97 -9.37 -27.92
N ALA A 26 -13.45 -8.44 -27.10
CA ALA A 26 -12.60 -7.58 -26.29
C ALA A 26 -11.48 -8.44 -25.70
N ALA A 27 -10.23 -8.00 -25.88
CA ALA A 27 -9.08 -8.62 -25.27
C ALA A 27 -9.45 -8.90 -23.80
N HIS A 28 -9.49 -10.17 -23.41
CA HIS A 28 -9.70 -10.52 -22.02
C HIS A 28 -8.60 -9.81 -21.23
N ASP A 29 -9.00 -8.88 -20.36
CA ASP A 29 -8.17 -8.39 -19.27
C ASP A 29 -7.54 -9.62 -18.63
N SER A 30 -6.25 -9.77 -18.84
CA SER A 30 -5.51 -10.90 -18.30
C SER A 30 -5.60 -10.75 -16.80
N ALA A 31 -6.32 -11.66 -16.13
CA ALA A 31 -6.43 -11.62 -14.69
C ALA A 31 -5.02 -11.52 -14.09
N PRO A 32 -4.80 -10.65 -13.09
CA PRO A 32 -3.47 -10.48 -12.51
C PRO A 32 -2.92 -11.84 -12.07
N ALA A 33 -1.60 -12.01 -12.23
CA ALA A 33 -0.93 -13.21 -11.74
C ALA A 33 -1.24 -13.41 -10.25
N PRO A 34 -1.33 -14.67 -9.77
CA PRO A 34 -1.58 -14.90 -8.36
C PRO A 34 -0.51 -14.22 -7.50
N PRO A 35 -0.89 -13.65 -6.35
CA PRO A 35 0.05 -13.00 -5.46
C PRO A 35 1.07 -14.01 -4.94
N THR A 36 2.32 -13.59 -4.83
CA THR A 36 3.41 -14.36 -4.24
C THR A 36 3.51 -14.02 -2.75
N ALA A 37 3.47 -15.04 -1.90
CA ALA A 37 3.68 -14.86 -0.47
C ALA A 37 5.18 -14.76 -0.16
N VAL A 38 5.56 -13.79 0.67
CA VAL A 38 6.86 -13.81 1.35
C VAL A 38 6.86 -14.96 2.36
N SER A 39 7.99 -15.67 2.47
CA SER A 39 8.07 -16.89 3.28
C SER A 39 7.66 -16.64 4.74
N THR A 40 7.01 -17.62 5.35
CA THR A 40 6.59 -17.59 6.77
C THR A 40 7.78 -17.33 7.71
N ALA A 41 8.98 -17.80 7.35
CA ALA A 41 10.20 -17.56 8.11
C ALA A 41 10.54 -16.06 8.18
N VAL A 42 10.49 -15.36 7.05
CA VAL A 42 10.69 -13.91 6.99
C VAL A 42 9.59 -13.17 7.73
N VAL A 43 8.33 -13.52 7.49
CA VAL A 43 7.16 -12.90 8.17
C VAL A 43 7.28 -13.00 9.69
N ARG A 44 7.72 -14.15 10.21
CA ARG A 44 8.00 -14.35 11.65
C ARG A 44 9.20 -13.54 12.11
N GLN A 45 10.28 -13.53 11.34
CA GLN A 45 11.50 -12.78 11.67
C GLN A 45 11.23 -11.28 11.84
N ILE A 46 10.42 -10.70 10.95
CA ILE A 46 10.13 -9.26 10.97
C ILE A 46 9.01 -8.88 11.95
N GLY A 47 8.34 -9.86 12.58
CA GLY A 47 7.33 -9.65 13.62
C GLY A 47 5.87 -9.70 13.15
N LEU A 48 5.59 -9.72 11.84
CA LEU A 48 4.22 -9.66 11.30
C LEU A 48 3.36 -10.91 11.61
N SER A 49 3.96 -12.01 12.07
CA SER A 49 3.19 -13.14 12.60
C SER A 49 2.49 -12.84 13.93
N ASN A 50 2.85 -11.74 14.61
CA ASN A 50 2.19 -11.30 15.83
C ASN A 50 1.05 -10.31 15.50
N LYS A 51 -0.13 -10.55 16.05
CA LYS A 51 -1.30 -9.67 15.89
C LYS A 51 -1.06 -8.26 16.44
N ASP A 52 -0.20 -8.13 17.45
CA ASP A 52 0.16 -6.86 18.12
C ASP A 52 1.29 -6.11 17.39
N CYS A 53 1.75 -6.62 16.24
CA CYS A 53 2.67 -5.92 15.35
C CYS A 53 1.94 -5.41 14.11
N ASP A 54 1.99 -4.11 13.84
CA ASP A 54 1.35 -3.50 12.67
C ASP A 54 2.38 -3.14 11.57
N PRO A 55 2.09 -3.44 10.29
CA PRO A 55 2.90 -2.95 9.19
C PRO A 55 2.65 -1.46 8.98
N GLY A 56 3.73 -0.67 9.02
CA GLY A 56 3.70 0.76 8.71
C GLY A 56 4.09 1.05 7.26
N LYS A 57 4.60 2.27 7.03
CA LYS A 57 5.08 2.72 5.71
C LYS A 57 6.14 1.78 5.14
N ALA A 58 6.05 1.53 3.85
CA ALA A 58 7.00 0.70 3.12
C ALA A 58 7.31 1.27 1.74
N ALA A 59 8.46 0.87 1.19
CA ALA A 59 8.91 1.30 -0.13
C ALA A 59 9.68 0.18 -0.82
N PHE A 60 9.44 0.01 -2.12
CA PHE A 60 10.27 -0.86 -2.96
C PHE A 60 11.56 -0.16 -3.38
N SER A 61 12.63 -0.93 -3.58
CA SER A 61 13.77 -0.48 -4.37
C SER A 61 13.34 -0.18 -5.82
N ASP A 62 14.11 0.63 -6.54
CA ASP A 62 13.78 1.04 -7.92
C ASP A 62 13.61 -0.17 -8.88
N ASP A 63 14.36 -1.25 -8.65
CA ASP A 63 14.26 -2.51 -9.39
C ASP A 63 13.20 -3.49 -8.84
N GLY A 64 12.56 -3.12 -7.73
CA GLY A 64 11.54 -3.89 -7.04
C GLY A 64 12.01 -5.24 -6.50
N LYS A 65 13.32 -5.46 -6.32
CA LYS A 65 13.86 -6.68 -5.71
C LYS A 65 13.80 -6.66 -4.18
N PHE A 66 13.87 -5.48 -3.60
CA PHE A 66 13.83 -5.29 -2.15
C PHE A 66 12.58 -4.51 -1.75
N LEU A 67 12.05 -4.86 -0.59
CA LEU A 67 11.02 -4.09 0.09
C LEU A 67 11.60 -3.61 1.43
N ALA A 68 11.65 -2.31 1.64
CA ALA A 68 11.88 -1.75 2.96
C ALA A 68 10.52 -1.56 3.65
N LEU A 69 10.34 -2.12 4.83
CA LEU A 69 9.06 -2.15 5.54
C LEU A 69 9.27 -1.77 7.00
N ASN A 70 8.57 -0.71 7.45
CA ASN A 70 8.42 -0.44 8.87
C ASN A 70 7.48 -1.48 9.50
N VAL A 71 7.90 -2.11 10.59
CA VAL A 71 7.03 -2.94 11.42
C VAL A 71 7.06 -2.35 12.82
N ASP A 72 5.89 -1.96 13.31
CA ASP A 72 5.72 -1.48 14.67
C ASP A 72 5.14 -2.56 15.55
N CYS A 73 5.91 -3.00 16.55
CA CYS A 73 5.44 -3.92 17.58
C CYS A 73 5.41 -3.23 18.95
N GLY A 74 5.10 -1.93 19.03
CA GLY A 74 5.17 -1.11 20.25
C GLY A 74 4.32 -1.59 21.42
N GLU A 75 3.21 -2.28 21.17
CA GLU A 75 2.42 -2.96 22.22
C GLU A 75 3.16 -4.15 22.84
N THR A 76 4.26 -4.57 22.22
CA THR A 76 5.14 -5.64 22.68
C THR A 76 6.51 -5.06 23.06
N ARG A 77 7.28 -5.82 23.85
CA ARG A 77 8.69 -5.48 24.12
C ARG A 77 9.60 -5.59 22.90
N ALA A 78 9.09 -6.01 21.73
CA ALA A 78 9.89 -6.14 20.51
C ALA A 78 10.18 -4.77 19.85
N GLY A 79 9.37 -3.74 20.14
CA GLY A 79 9.56 -2.39 19.61
C GLY A 79 9.34 -2.28 18.10
N ARG A 80 9.71 -1.15 17.52
CA ARG A 80 9.60 -0.86 16.09
C ARG A 80 10.93 -1.15 15.38
N ARG A 81 10.87 -1.58 14.12
CA ARG A 81 12.05 -1.70 13.27
C ARG A 81 11.68 -1.62 11.80
N VAL A 82 12.51 -0.92 11.03
CA VAL A 82 12.49 -1.00 9.56
C VAL A 82 13.35 -2.16 9.10
N TRP A 83 12.82 -3.01 8.24
CA TRP A 83 13.47 -4.18 7.66
C TRP A 83 13.67 -4.01 6.16
N ILE A 84 14.78 -4.50 5.61
CA ILE A 84 14.97 -4.75 4.19
C ILE A 84 14.67 -6.23 3.95
N VAL A 85 13.60 -6.50 3.20
CA VAL A 85 13.22 -7.83 2.73
C VAL A 85 13.75 -8.03 1.31
N ASP A 86 14.58 -9.04 1.10
CA ASP A 86 14.95 -9.54 -0.22
C ASP A 86 13.86 -10.51 -0.70
N LEU A 87 13.11 -10.09 -1.71
CA LEU A 87 11.94 -10.83 -2.20
C LEU A 87 12.33 -12.10 -2.97
N ALA A 88 13.53 -12.12 -3.58
CA ALA A 88 14.01 -13.27 -4.33
C ALA A 88 14.67 -14.29 -3.40
N ALA A 89 15.56 -13.82 -2.52
CA ALA A 89 16.25 -14.68 -1.56
C ALA A 89 15.36 -15.13 -0.40
N ASN A 90 14.19 -14.48 -0.21
CA ASN A 90 13.32 -14.69 0.95
C ASN A 90 14.10 -14.56 2.27
N THR A 91 14.80 -13.45 2.42
CA THR A 91 15.54 -13.10 3.65
C THR A 91 15.19 -11.69 4.10
N ALA A 92 15.40 -11.38 5.37
CA ALA A 92 15.26 -10.03 5.90
C ALA A 92 16.48 -9.60 6.70
N THR A 93 16.87 -8.34 6.53
CA THR A 93 17.97 -7.69 7.27
C THR A 93 17.49 -6.37 7.87
N PRO A 94 17.95 -5.99 9.07
CA PRO A 94 17.50 -4.77 9.71
C PRO A 94 18.02 -3.52 8.97
N ALA A 95 17.14 -2.59 8.64
CA ALA A 95 17.48 -1.26 8.11
C ALA A 95 17.70 -0.21 9.20
N THR A 96 17.34 -0.56 10.44
CA THR A 96 17.45 0.26 11.64
C THR A 96 17.83 -0.64 12.83
N PRO A 97 18.45 -0.10 13.88
CA PRO A 97 18.48 -0.79 15.18
C PRO A 97 17.04 -1.04 15.68
N PRO A 98 16.84 -1.86 16.74
CA PRO A 98 15.56 -1.83 17.44
C PRO A 98 15.26 -0.39 17.90
N LEU A 99 14.06 0.09 17.59
CA LEU A 99 13.52 1.38 18.00
C LEU A 99 12.42 1.13 19.03
N GLY A 100 12.25 2.00 20.02
CA GLY A 100 11.17 1.85 21.00
C GLY A 100 11.49 0.88 22.17
N GLY A 101 10.51 0.15 22.70
CA GLY A 101 10.64 -0.69 23.92
C GLY A 101 11.67 -1.85 23.90
N SER A 102 12.39 -2.06 22.80
CA SER A 102 13.55 -2.96 22.69
C SER A 102 14.89 -2.23 22.56
N ASP A 103 14.89 -0.89 22.51
CA ASP A 103 16.07 -0.05 22.70
C ASP A 103 16.50 -0.14 24.17
N PRO A 104 17.78 -0.42 24.48
CA PRO A 104 18.29 -0.37 25.85
C PRO A 104 18.02 0.96 26.58
N ASN A 105 17.62 2.02 25.88
CA ASN A 105 17.27 3.34 26.44
C ASN A 105 15.77 3.58 26.68
N SER A 106 14.87 2.66 26.31
CA SER A 106 13.42 2.70 26.61
C SER A 106 12.70 4.01 26.25
N GLU A 107 12.56 4.28 24.95
CA GLU A 107 11.82 5.43 24.39
C GLU A 107 10.47 4.95 23.84
N TYR A 108 9.37 5.69 24.04
CA TYR A 108 8.05 5.39 23.43
C TYR A 108 7.93 6.13 22.08
N ILE A 109 7.14 5.65 21.12
CA ILE A 109 7.08 6.25 19.77
C ILE A 109 5.65 6.23 19.23
N ILE A 110 5.16 7.34 18.65
CA ILE A 110 3.86 7.43 17.97
C ILE A 110 3.92 6.79 16.57
N GLU A 111 2.85 6.11 16.15
CA GLU A 111 2.68 5.34 14.91
C GLU A 111 3.09 6.07 13.61
N ASP A 112 2.94 7.38 13.51
CA ASP A 112 3.05 8.10 12.22
C ASP A 112 4.42 8.70 11.87
N GLY A 113 5.43 8.55 12.73
CA GLY A 113 6.71 9.27 12.57
C GLY A 113 7.71 8.65 11.60
N THR A 114 7.51 7.42 11.09
CA THR A 114 8.57 6.70 10.34
C THR A 114 8.36 6.73 8.83
N ASN A 115 9.23 7.45 8.13
CA ASN A 115 9.27 7.51 6.68
C ASN A 115 10.43 6.66 6.13
N VAL A 116 10.20 6.04 4.97
CA VAL A 116 11.14 5.11 4.33
C VAL A 116 11.29 5.47 2.86
N LEU A 117 12.52 5.62 2.38
CA LEU A 117 12.81 5.99 0.99
C LEU A 117 14.00 5.20 0.44
N TRP A 118 13.88 4.72 -0.80
CA TRP A 118 15.03 4.19 -1.55
C TRP A 118 15.69 5.27 -2.42
N SER A 119 17.02 5.25 -2.46
CA SER A 119 17.81 6.00 -3.42
C SER A 119 19.15 5.32 -3.67
N GLY A 120 19.44 5.00 -4.94
CA GLY A 120 20.74 4.44 -5.34
C GLY A 120 21.09 3.13 -4.63
N GLY A 121 20.10 2.26 -4.42
CA GLY A 121 20.26 0.96 -3.71
C GLY A 121 20.46 1.08 -2.20
N THR A 122 20.26 2.27 -1.63
CA THR A 122 20.31 2.52 -0.18
C THR A 122 18.90 2.89 0.29
N VAL A 123 18.46 2.32 1.40
CA VAL A 123 17.26 2.79 2.11
C VAL A 123 17.68 3.87 3.10
N TYR A 124 16.92 4.96 3.13
CA TYR A 124 17.00 6.02 4.12
C TYR A 124 15.73 5.98 4.95
N VAL A 125 15.90 6.13 6.26
CA VAL A 125 14.82 6.14 7.24
C VAL A 125 14.91 7.43 8.02
N ASP A 126 13.76 8.10 8.12
CA ASP A 126 13.51 9.22 9.00
C ASP A 126 12.46 8.79 10.02
N THR A 127 12.73 9.00 11.30
CA THR A 127 11.82 8.62 12.38
C THR A 127 11.96 9.57 13.55
N SER A 128 10.88 9.82 14.28
CA SER A 128 10.92 10.56 15.54
C SER A 128 10.91 9.57 16.72
N MET A 129 11.72 9.84 17.74
CA MET A 129 11.77 9.04 18.97
C MET A 129 11.52 9.91 20.21
N GLU A 130 10.79 9.39 21.18
CA GLU A 130 10.54 10.09 22.45
C GLU A 130 11.74 9.93 23.37
N THR A 131 12.56 10.97 23.53
CA THR A 131 13.65 10.94 24.49
C THR A 131 13.16 11.45 25.84
N HIS A 132 13.21 10.57 26.85
CA HIS A 132 13.02 10.97 28.23
C HIS A 132 14.23 11.77 28.71
N GLY A 133 13.99 12.92 29.35
CA GLY A 133 15.06 13.68 29.96
C GLY A 133 15.81 12.87 31.02
N ALA A 134 17.10 13.18 31.20
CA ALA A 134 18.04 12.37 31.97
C ALA A 134 17.68 12.25 33.48
N ARG A 135 16.77 13.09 33.98
CA ARG A 135 16.32 13.09 35.38
C ARG A 135 14.81 12.99 35.48
N ARG A 136 14.36 12.36 36.57
CA ARG A 136 12.93 12.27 36.92
C ARG A 136 12.35 13.69 37.06
N GLY A 137 11.39 14.02 36.19
CA GLY A 137 10.76 15.35 36.13
C GLY A 137 11.25 16.24 34.99
N ASP A 138 12.29 15.82 34.25
CA ASP A 138 12.67 16.48 33.01
C ASP A 138 11.56 16.26 31.96
N PRO A 139 11.28 17.26 31.11
CA PRO A 139 10.30 17.11 30.06
C PRO A 139 10.75 16.03 29.07
N THR A 140 9.78 15.22 28.64
CA THR A 140 9.90 14.45 27.41
C THR A 140 10.08 15.41 26.23
N TYR A 141 11.00 15.09 25.32
CA TYR A 141 11.10 15.74 24.01
C TYR A 141 11.19 14.71 22.89
N TRP A 142 10.84 15.14 21.68
CA TRP A 142 10.87 14.30 20.49
C TRP A 142 12.10 14.64 19.65
N ASP A 143 12.96 13.65 19.42
CA ASP A 143 14.16 13.77 18.60
C ASP A 143 13.97 13.07 17.26
N GLU A 144 14.30 13.76 16.17
CA GLU A 144 14.44 13.13 14.87
C GLU A 144 15.70 12.25 14.82
N ARG A 145 15.55 11.07 14.23
CA ARG A 145 16.59 10.06 14.07
C ARG A 145 16.63 9.62 12.62
N PHE A 146 17.84 9.59 12.09
CA PHE A 146 18.06 9.25 10.69
C PHE A 146 18.93 8.01 10.59
N PHE A 147 18.55 7.10 9.69
CA PHE A 147 19.30 5.90 9.42
C PHE A 147 19.47 5.68 7.92
N SER A 148 20.52 4.98 7.55
CA SER A 148 20.65 4.41 6.21
C SER A 148 21.12 2.97 6.28
N ALA A 149 20.70 2.17 5.30
CA ALA A 149 21.13 0.79 5.19
C ALA A 149 21.15 0.34 3.73
N LYS A 150 21.95 -0.69 3.46
CA LYS A 150 21.95 -1.42 2.19
C LYS A 150 21.57 -2.88 2.46
N PRO A 151 21.02 -3.60 1.48
CA PRO A 151 20.73 -5.03 1.63
C PRO A 151 21.95 -5.80 2.15
N GLY A 152 21.78 -6.60 3.20
CA GLY A 152 22.87 -7.42 3.77
C GLY A 152 23.89 -6.66 4.63
N GLN A 153 23.74 -5.35 4.81
CA GLN A 153 24.66 -4.53 5.61
C GLN A 153 24.02 -4.07 6.90
N ALA A 154 24.84 -3.85 7.93
CA ALA A 154 24.37 -3.26 9.18
C ALA A 154 23.90 -1.81 8.95
N PRO A 155 22.85 -1.37 9.65
CA PRO A 155 22.35 0.00 9.53
C PRO A 155 23.36 1.01 10.08
N GLN A 156 23.38 2.19 9.48
CA GLN A 156 24.19 3.33 9.89
C GLN A 156 23.29 4.44 10.43
N THR A 157 23.57 4.91 11.65
CA THR A 157 22.97 6.13 12.19
C THR A 157 23.58 7.34 11.50
N LEU A 158 22.73 8.25 11.03
CA LEU A 158 23.11 9.49 10.40
C LEU A 158 22.84 10.65 11.35
N ARG A 159 23.68 11.68 11.31
CA ARG A 159 23.41 12.94 12.02
C ARG A 159 22.34 13.77 11.31
N HIS A 160 22.37 13.76 9.98
CA HIS A 160 21.43 14.45 9.11
C HIS A 160 21.22 13.63 7.85
N LEU A 161 20.06 13.75 7.22
CA LEU A 161 19.83 13.21 5.88
C LEU A 161 20.61 14.03 4.83
N PRO A 162 21.05 13.39 3.73
CA PRO A 162 21.52 14.14 2.58
C PRO A 162 20.43 15.11 2.10
N PRO A 163 20.73 16.37 1.71
CA PRO A 163 19.69 17.37 1.40
C PRO A 163 18.69 16.92 0.33
N ALA A 164 19.15 16.19 -0.70
CA ALA A 164 18.27 15.65 -1.74
C ALA A 164 17.33 14.54 -1.24
N ILE A 165 17.71 13.84 -0.17
CA ILE A 165 16.89 12.82 0.50
C ILE A 165 15.90 13.50 1.46
N ALA A 166 16.36 14.46 2.26
CA ALA A 166 15.52 15.26 3.15
C ALA A 166 14.37 15.91 2.37
N ALA A 167 14.66 16.61 1.28
CA ALA A 167 13.65 17.26 0.44
C ALA A 167 12.60 16.29 -0.14
N ARG A 168 12.96 15.02 -0.38
CA ARG A 168 12.03 13.98 -0.87
C ARG A 168 11.17 13.38 0.24
N LEU A 169 11.67 13.35 1.47
CA LEU A 169 10.96 12.85 2.64
C LEU A 169 10.05 13.91 3.26
N GLU A 170 10.44 15.18 3.21
CA GLU A 170 9.64 16.34 3.64
C GLU A 170 8.48 16.64 2.69
N HIS A 171 8.66 16.36 1.39
CA HIS A 171 7.64 16.57 0.36
C HIS A 171 7.32 15.28 -0.39
N PRO A 172 6.72 14.28 0.28
CA PRO A 172 6.20 13.11 -0.42
C PRO A 172 5.15 13.58 -1.45
N LEU A 173 5.08 12.90 -2.59
CA LEU A 173 4.25 13.31 -3.74
C LEU A 173 2.88 13.85 -3.33
N GLY A 174 2.67 15.14 -3.58
CA GLY A 174 1.39 15.81 -3.41
C GLY A 174 1.02 16.20 -1.97
N HIS A 175 1.82 15.89 -0.94
CA HIS A 175 1.52 16.21 0.46
C HIS A 175 1.69 17.72 0.74
N PHE A 176 0.66 18.37 1.27
CA PHE A 176 0.72 19.77 1.73
C PHE A 176 0.94 19.84 3.24
N PRO A 177 1.54 20.92 3.76
CA PRO A 177 1.46 21.24 5.17
C PRO A 177 -0.01 21.32 5.61
N ILE A 178 -0.31 20.78 6.79
CA ILE A 178 -1.65 20.76 7.41
C ILE A 178 -2.30 22.16 7.44
N GLU A 179 -1.51 23.23 7.50
CA GLU A 179 -1.99 24.62 7.53
C GLU A 179 -2.70 25.04 6.22
N ASP A 180 -2.22 24.60 5.06
CA ASP A 180 -2.85 24.87 3.75
C ASP A 180 -4.00 23.90 3.43
N THR A 181 -4.06 22.80 4.17
CA THR A 181 -4.93 21.63 3.97
C THR A 181 -6.39 21.97 4.29
N PHE A 182 -6.62 22.69 5.40
CA PHE A 182 -7.98 23.06 5.84
C PHE A 182 -8.65 24.08 4.92
N ALA A 183 -7.89 25.02 4.36
CA ALA A 183 -8.44 26.03 3.46
C ALA A 183 -9.02 25.41 2.17
N GLU A 184 -8.46 24.29 1.71
CA GLU A 184 -8.88 23.64 0.48
C GLU A 184 -9.94 22.55 0.68
N ALA A 185 -9.87 21.80 1.79
CA ALA A 185 -10.85 20.77 2.15
C ALA A 185 -12.20 21.36 2.63
N GLY A 186 -12.25 22.66 2.95
CA GLY A 186 -13.46 23.34 3.40
C GLY A 186 -13.74 23.09 4.88
N ASN A 187 -14.98 22.74 5.23
CA ASN A 187 -15.40 22.52 6.64
C ASN A 187 -15.16 21.08 7.14
N ASP A 188 -14.46 20.25 6.36
CA ASP A 188 -14.19 18.86 6.74
C ASP A 188 -13.08 18.80 7.81
N PHE A 189 -13.25 17.92 8.80
CA PHE A 189 -12.20 17.61 9.77
C PHE A 189 -11.20 16.62 9.14
N VAL A 190 -10.09 17.14 8.61
CA VAL A 190 -9.01 16.37 7.99
C VAL A 190 -8.18 15.68 9.08
N VAL A 191 -7.92 14.38 8.94
CA VAL A 191 -7.28 13.56 10.00
C VAL A 191 -5.89 13.02 9.67
N ASP A 192 -5.52 12.96 8.39
CA ASP A 192 -4.22 12.42 7.97
C ASP A 192 -3.51 13.40 7.03
N GLY A 193 -4.23 13.93 6.04
CA GLY A 193 -3.72 14.99 5.20
C GLY A 193 -4.57 15.26 3.97
N THR A 194 -4.12 16.22 3.19
CA THR A 194 -4.65 16.54 1.85
C THR A 194 -3.52 16.48 0.85
N PHE A 195 -3.84 15.91 -0.31
CA PHE A 195 -2.92 15.58 -1.36
C PHE A 195 -3.37 16.23 -2.67
N ARG A 196 -2.49 16.96 -3.35
CA ARG A 196 -2.73 17.44 -4.72
C ARG A 196 -2.00 16.55 -5.71
N ILE A 197 -2.78 15.89 -6.56
CA ILE A 197 -2.29 14.98 -7.59
C ILE A 197 -2.79 15.52 -8.93
N GLY A 198 -1.91 16.27 -9.61
CA GLY A 198 -2.28 17.03 -10.79
C GLY A 198 -3.42 18.02 -10.49
N LYS A 199 -4.55 17.86 -11.17
CA LYS A 199 -5.77 18.68 -10.98
C LYS A 199 -6.68 18.21 -9.84
N HIS A 200 -6.35 17.08 -9.21
CA HIS A 200 -7.16 16.44 -8.18
C HIS A 200 -6.68 16.84 -6.79
N LEU A 201 -7.63 17.15 -5.93
CA LEU A 201 -7.44 17.27 -4.50
C LEU A 201 -8.01 16.00 -3.85
N VAL A 202 -7.22 15.31 -3.03
CA VAL A 202 -7.59 14.08 -2.34
C VAL A 202 -7.35 14.26 -0.85
N TRP A 203 -8.28 13.87 0.01
CA TRP A 203 -8.09 13.99 1.45
C TRP A 203 -8.83 12.91 2.21
N ILE A 204 -8.35 12.66 3.42
CA ILE A 204 -8.99 11.78 4.39
C ILE A 204 -9.60 12.66 5.47
N SER A 205 -10.92 12.58 5.63
CA SER A 205 -11.62 13.23 6.74
C SER A 205 -12.21 12.18 7.66
N ASN A 206 -12.44 12.58 8.91
CA ASN A 206 -13.26 11.86 9.86
C ASN A 206 -14.65 12.53 9.93
N ASP A 207 -15.71 11.73 10.07
CA ASP A 207 -17.04 12.25 10.39
C ASP A 207 -17.30 12.25 11.88
N GLN A 208 -18.33 12.97 12.33
CA GLN A 208 -18.66 13.09 13.76
C GLN A 208 -18.98 11.75 14.48
N ASN A 209 -18.94 10.62 13.77
CA ASN A 209 -19.12 9.26 14.30
C ASN A 209 -17.85 8.39 14.13
N ASP A 210 -16.68 9.00 14.04
CA ASP A 210 -15.38 8.35 13.89
C ASP A 210 -15.20 7.50 12.61
N ASN A 211 -16.05 7.70 11.59
CA ASN A 211 -15.79 7.05 10.30
C ASN A 211 -14.77 7.86 9.52
N VAL A 212 -13.81 7.15 8.95
CA VAL A 212 -12.81 7.72 8.06
C VAL A 212 -13.35 7.65 6.62
N ILE A 213 -13.21 8.74 5.89
CA ILE A 213 -13.80 8.92 4.56
C ILE A 213 -12.73 9.49 3.62
N LEU A 214 -12.46 8.73 2.55
CA LEU A 214 -11.58 9.15 1.46
C LEU A 214 -12.39 9.96 0.45
N ARG A 215 -11.96 11.19 0.18
CA ARG A 215 -12.63 12.11 -0.74
C ARG A 215 -11.69 12.59 -1.84
N THR A 216 -12.30 13.01 -2.94
CA THR A 216 -11.61 13.71 -4.03
C THR A 216 -12.44 14.83 -4.63
N ARG A 217 -11.78 15.83 -5.21
CA ARG A 217 -12.36 16.93 -5.98
C ARG A 217 -11.44 17.32 -7.13
N VAL A 218 -12.01 17.65 -8.27
CA VAL A 218 -11.28 18.25 -9.40
C VAL A 218 -11.40 19.78 -9.31
N GLY A 219 -10.30 20.50 -9.11
CA GLY A 219 -10.31 21.96 -8.98
C GLY A 219 -11.31 22.45 -7.91
N LYS A 220 -12.27 23.30 -8.31
CA LYS A 220 -13.40 23.78 -7.47
C LYS A 220 -14.72 23.02 -7.71
N GLY A 221 -14.65 21.84 -8.32
CA GLY A 221 -15.82 21.01 -8.65
C GLY A 221 -16.50 20.39 -7.42
N PRO A 222 -17.52 19.54 -7.63
CA PRO A 222 -18.17 18.83 -6.53
C PRO A 222 -17.21 17.84 -5.86
N VAL A 223 -17.37 17.70 -4.54
CA VAL A 223 -16.67 16.70 -3.74
C VAL A 223 -17.28 15.32 -4.01
N ARG A 224 -16.42 14.31 -4.20
CA ARG A 224 -16.81 12.91 -4.34
C ARG A 224 -16.26 12.11 -3.17
N GLU A 225 -17.12 11.32 -2.54
CA GLU A 225 -16.72 10.27 -1.60
C GLU A 225 -16.30 9.03 -2.41
N LEU A 226 -15.06 8.57 -2.22
CA LEU A 226 -14.51 7.40 -2.90
C LEU A 226 -14.64 6.14 -2.06
N SER A 227 -14.48 6.27 -0.73
CA SER A 227 -14.55 5.16 0.20
C SER A 227 -14.86 5.65 1.61
N ARG A 228 -15.45 4.76 2.41
CA ARG A 228 -15.76 4.96 3.82
C ARG A 228 -15.42 3.70 4.60
N GLY A 229 -14.68 3.89 5.68
CA GLY A 229 -14.14 2.82 6.51
C GLY A 229 -13.75 3.35 7.88
N TYR A 230 -12.86 2.63 8.55
CA TYR A 230 -12.16 3.11 9.74
C TYR A 230 -10.72 3.49 9.35
N TRP A 231 -9.83 3.48 10.34
CA TRP A 231 -8.42 3.83 10.21
C TRP A 231 -7.65 2.96 9.21
N GLU A 232 -8.20 1.87 8.68
CA GLU A 232 -7.56 1.16 7.57
C GLU A 232 -7.33 2.06 6.36
N LEU A 233 -8.18 3.07 6.12
CA LEU A 233 -8.01 4.02 5.01
C LEU A 233 -6.73 4.87 5.13
N ALA A 234 -6.12 4.96 6.31
CA ALA A 234 -4.82 5.63 6.50
C ALA A 234 -3.66 4.93 5.77
N THR A 235 -3.83 3.68 5.30
CA THR A 235 -2.82 3.01 4.46
C THR A 235 -2.96 3.38 2.98
N LEU A 236 -3.44 4.58 2.66
CA LEU A 236 -3.58 5.08 1.29
C LEU A 236 -2.21 5.20 0.62
N LEU A 237 -2.05 4.59 -0.55
CA LEU A 237 -0.88 4.80 -1.40
C LEU A 237 -1.24 5.71 -2.58
N LEU A 238 -0.29 6.58 -2.92
CA LEU A 238 -0.44 7.59 -3.96
C LEU A 238 0.53 7.35 -5.10
N ASP A 239 0.04 7.60 -6.31
CA ASP A 239 0.78 7.66 -7.57
C ASP A 239 0.29 8.90 -8.34
N PRO A 240 1.09 9.54 -9.20
CA PRO A 240 0.67 10.70 -10.00
C PRO A 240 -0.69 10.60 -10.71
N HIS A 241 -1.23 9.41 -10.94
CA HIS A 241 -2.58 9.22 -11.52
C HIS A 241 -3.49 8.25 -10.75
N LEU A 242 -3.00 7.58 -9.72
CA LEU A 242 -3.73 6.50 -9.04
C LEU A 242 -3.81 6.72 -7.53
N LEU A 243 -4.94 6.31 -6.96
CA LEU A 243 -5.08 6.05 -5.53
C LEU A 243 -5.18 4.55 -5.31
N ILE A 244 -4.45 4.01 -4.35
CA ILE A 244 -4.54 2.59 -3.97
C ILE A 244 -4.88 2.52 -2.48
N TYR A 245 -6.04 1.96 -2.16
CA TYR A 245 -6.56 2.01 -0.79
C TYR A 245 -7.33 0.74 -0.43
N PRO A 246 -7.40 0.38 0.87
CA PRO A 246 -8.22 -0.74 1.33
C PRO A 246 -9.71 -0.42 1.25
N SER A 247 -10.53 -1.45 1.09
CA SER A 247 -11.99 -1.35 1.15
C SER A 247 -12.58 -2.62 1.76
N ARG A 248 -13.89 -2.57 2.06
CA ARG A 248 -14.66 -3.73 2.57
C ARG A 248 -14.64 -4.95 1.65
N ASN A 249 -14.26 -4.78 0.39
CA ASN A 249 -14.14 -5.86 -0.59
C ASN A 249 -12.67 -6.19 -0.92
N GLY A 250 -11.69 -5.57 -0.28
CA GLY A 250 -10.28 -5.66 -0.61
C GLY A 250 -9.73 -4.40 -1.24
N ILE A 251 -8.56 -4.48 -1.85
CA ILE A 251 -7.81 -3.32 -2.31
C ILE A 251 -8.43 -2.77 -3.60
N ILE A 252 -8.63 -1.46 -3.63
CA ILE A 252 -9.09 -0.71 -4.79
C ILE A 252 -7.92 0.06 -5.38
N VAL A 253 -7.82 0.06 -6.71
CA VAL A 253 -7.02 0.98 -7.51
C VAL A 253 -8.01 1.93 -8.18
N TYR A 254 -7.91 3.22 -7.88
CA TYR A 254 -8.76 4.25 -8.44
C TYR A 254 -7.94 5.13 -9.37
N ASP A 255 -8.26 5.08 -10.66
CA ASP A 255 -7.70 6.00 -11.64
C ASP A 255 -8.39 7.36 -11.48
N LEU A 256 -7.60 8.37 -11.10
CA LEU A 256 -8.09 9.72 -10.83
C LEU A 256 -8.66 10.37 -12.09
N ASP A 257 -8.09 10.10 -13.27
CA ASP A 257 -8.50 10.72 -14.53
C ASP A 257 -9.69 10.00 -15.17
N ALA A 258 -9.72 8.67 -15.13
CA ALA A 258 -10.87 7.88 -15.59
C ALA A 258 -12.05 7.94 -14.60
N GLY A 259 -11.77 8.19 -13.32
CA GLY A 259 -12.76 8.32 -12.26
C GLY A 259 -13.47 7.01 -11.90
N GLN A 260 -12.87 5.87 -12.22
CA GLN A 260 -13.42 4.53 -12.05
C GLN A 260 -12.60 3.71 -11.04
N PRO A 261 -13.23 3.12 -10.00
CA PRO A 261 -12.57 2.19 -9.10
C PRO A 261 -12.46 0.80 -9.71
N THR A 262 -11.26 0.22 -9.66
CA THR A 262 -11.01 -1.17 -10.02
C THR A 262 -10.59 -1.95 -8.78
N ARG A 263 -11.32 -3.02 -8.46
CA ARG A 263 -10.94 -3.93 -7.38
C ARG A 263 -9.84 -4.89 -7.83
N ILE A 264 -8.82 -5.08 -6.99
CA ILE A 264 -7.87 -6.19 -7.13
C ILE A 264 -8.57 -7.45 -6.63
N THR A 265 -9.12 -8.25 -7.55
CA THR A 265 -10.05 -9.35 -7.26
C THR A 265 -9.50 -10.43 -6.32
N VAL A 266 -8.19 -10.65 -6.32
CA VAL A 266 -7.49 -11.62 -5.46
C VAL A 266 -7.29 -11.13 -4.02
N THR A 267 -7.64 -9.89 -3.71
CA THR A 267 -7.53 -9.33 -2.35
C THR A 267 -8.84 -9.42 -1.59
N HIS A 268 -8.72 -9.41 -0.25
CA HIS A 268 -9.82 -9.57 0.71
C HIS A 268 -9.98 -8.32 1.58
N ALA A 269 -11.10 -8.23 2.30
CA ALA A 269 -11.48 -7.05 3.09
C ALA A 269 -10.41 -6.59 4.11
N ASP A 270 -9.59 -7.52 4.62
CA ASP A 270 -8.52 -7.27 5.57
C ASP A 270 -7.17 -6.95 4.92
N ALA A 271 -7.10 -6.95 3.59
CA ALA A 271 -5.88 -6.65 2.85
C ALA A 271 -5.55 -5.15 2.94
N ARG A 272 -4.36 -4.84 3.45
CA ARG A 272 -3.85 -3.47 3.60
C ARG A 272 -2.69 -3.24 2.63
N PRO A 273 -2.79 -2.32 1.66
CA PRO A 273 -1.65 -1.97 0.80
C PRO A 273 -0.55 -1.30 1.64
N VAL A 274 0.71 -1.64 1.37
CA VAL A 274 1.86 -1.10 2.14
C VAL A 274 2.92 -0.44 1.26
N ALA A 275 3.11 -0.89 0.02
CA ALA A 275 4.01 -0.23 -0.92
C ALA A 275 3.56 -0.42 -2.37
N TRP A 276 3.80 0.59 -3.22
CA TRP A 276 3.51 0.58 -4.64
C TRP A 276 4.77 0.96 -5.43
N LEU A 277 5.06 0.23 -6.50
CA LEU A 277 6.11 0.55 -7.46
C LEU A 277 5.51 0.68 -8.86
N ALA A 278 5.31 1.92 -9.27
CA ALA A 278 4.66 2.29 -10.53
C ALA A 278 5.32 1.67 -11.77
N THR A 279 6.67 1.68 -11.82
CA THR A 279 7.46 1.24 -12.99
C THR A 279 7.23 -0.21 -13.38
N SER A 280 6.94 -1.08 -12.39
CA SER A 280 6.66 -2.50 -12.60
C SER A 280 5.25 -2.90 -12.20
N ARG A 281 4.40 -1.91 -11.90
CA ARG A 281 3.04 -2.08 -11.39
C ARG A 281 2.96 -3.08 -10.24
N LYS A 282 3.93 -3.04 -9.35
CA LYS A 282 4.11 -4.00 -8.26
C LYS A 282 3.53 -3.43 -6.96
N LEU A 283 2.66 -4.21 -6.32
CA LEU A 283 2.04 -3.88 -5.05
C LEU A 283 2.49 -4.88 -3.99
N ALA A 284 2.93 -4.36 -2.85
CA ALA A 284 3.01 -5.11 -1.60
C ALA A 284 1.77 -4.80 -0.75
N TYR A 285 1.21 -5.84 -0.15
CA TYR A 285 0.11 -5.72 0.80
C TYR A 285 0.22 -6.76 1.91
N THR A 286 -0.39 -6.49 3.05
CA THR A 286 -0.53 -7.47 4.14
C THR A 286 -1.95 -7.98 4.25
N SER A 287 -2.13 -9.21 4.73
CA SER A 287 -3.44 -9.86 4.85
C SER A 287 -3.44 -10.85 6.01
N THR A 288 -4.46 -10.83 6.87
CA THR A 288 -4.69 -11.86 7.90
C THR A 288 -5.33 -13.13 7.35
N ARG A 289 -5.88 -13.07 6.12
CA ARG A 289 -6.43 -14.22 5.39
C ARG A 289 -5.44 -14.87 4.44
N GLY A 290 -4.19 -14.41 4.40
CA GLY A 290 -3.16 -14.89 3.48
C GLY A 290 -3.25 -14.30 2.10
N CYS A 291 -2.26 -14.65 1.27
CA CYS A 291 -2.18 -14.18 -0.11
C CYS A 291 -3.13 -14.92 -1.05
N ASP A 292 -3.43 -16.18 -0.76
CA ASP A 292 -4.36 -17.04 -1.51
C ASP A 292 -5.77 -17.11 -0.88
N GLY A 293 -6.00 -16.36 0.20
CA GLY A 293 -7.26 -16.34 0.95
C GLY A 293 -7.46 -17.52 1.91
N LYS A 294 -6.45 -18.36 2.14
CA LYS A 294 -6.55 -19.60 2.93
C LYS A 294 -5.74 -19.63 4.24
N GLN A 295 -5.31 -18.49 4.78
CA GLN A 295 -4.51 -18.48 6.02
C GLN A 295 -5.32 -18.62 7.30
N GLN A 296 -4.66 -19.15 8.34
CA GLN A 296 -5.18 -19.37 9.69
C GLN A 296 -5.40 -18.05 10.47
N PRO A 297 -6.33 -18.02 11.44
CA PRO A 297 -6.58 -16.84 12.26
C PRO A 297 -5.34 -16.42 13.07
N GLY A 298 -4.93 -15.15 12.96
CA GLY A 298 -3.99 -14.51 13.88
C GLY A 298 -2.59 -14.21 13.36
N GLU A 299 -2.16 -14.77 12.21
CA GLU A 299 -0.89 -14.42 11.56
C GLU A 299 -1.16 -13.54 10.32
N ARG A 300 -0.42 -12.43 10.13
CA ARG A 300 -0.47 -11.65 8.88
C ARG A 300 0.51 -12.24 7.86
N SER A 301 0.10 -12.37 6.61
CA SER A 301 1.00 -12.55 5.46
C SER A 301 1.48 -11.22 4.90
N LEU A 302 2.65 -11.24 4.27
CA LEU A 302 3.13 -10.22 3.36
C LEU A 302 3.08 -10.76 1.92
N CYS A 303 2.35 -10.09 1.07
CA CYS A 303 1.98 -10.53 -0.28
C CYS A 303 2.48 -9.55 -1.33
N ILE A 304 3.00 -10.07 -2.43
CA ILE A 304 3.49 -9.29 -3.58
C ILE A 304 2.67 -9.66 -4.81
N ILE A 305 2.16 -8.67 -5.53
CA ILE A 305 1.42 -8.87 -6.79
C ILE A 305 1.87 -7.86 -7.83
N ASN A 306 1.96 -8.30 -9.09
CA ASN A 306 2.13 -7.42 -10.24
C ASN A 306 0.76 -7.23 -10.90
N LEU A 307 0.35 -5.98 -11.09
CA LEU A 307 -0.88 -5.63 -11.78
C LEU A 307 -0.63 -5.53 -13.29
N PRO A 308 -1.60 -5.94 -14.13
CA PRO A 308 -1.51 -5.82 -15.59
C PRO A 308 -1.52 -4.36 -15.99
#